data_AF-A0A1D2QPC5-F1
#
_entry.id   AF-A0A1D2QPC5-F1
#
_cell.length_a   1.000
_cell.length_b   1.000
_cell.length_c   1.000
_cell.angle_alpha   90.00
_cell.angle_beta   90.00
_cell.angle_gamma   90.00
#
_symmetry.space_group_name_H-M   'P 1'
#
loop_
_entity.id
_entity.type
_entity.pdbx_description
1 polymer ?
#
loop_
_entity_poly.entity_id
_entity_poly.type
_entity_poly.pdbx_seq_one_letter_code
_entity_poly.pdbx_strand_id
1 'polypeptide(L)'
;MKKNLILLCCVSVLGCHQGDDGLARLKALCEKDAGVTIHRTVEADGYYDAYTDCHHCWQDLIKSDYQFIEFCSEKKRNSVVYAIPNSGCYRILKKRRENNNCHVRIDKTINNKAVEPYISFKKTYCIAVEKIEKPEAQYSYDSNSKAWFYGNRISEFRRSEVYIKDNLNSEIISKYISYSYNKKPGHSSPKSCNAIEKKFPSYATAKLIQSTIHIIKEK
;
A
#
# COMPACT_ATOMS: atom_id res chain seq x y z
N MET A 1 -42.35 -27.43 -61.40
CA MET A 1 -41.36 -26.67 -60.60
C MET A 1 -41.85 -26.58 -59.16
N LYS A 2 -41.34 -27.41 -58.25
CA LYS A 2 -41.70 -27.40 -56.82
C LYS A 2 -40.65 -26.59 -56.06
N LYS A 3 -41.05 -25.47 -55.45
CA LYS A 3 -40.20 -24.66 -54.56
C LYS A 3 -40.29 -25.24 -53.15
N ASN A 4 -39.23 -25.90 -52.69
CA ASN A 4 -39.08 -26.31 -51.29
C ASN A 4 -38.61 -25.11 -50.48
N LEU A 5 -39.50 -24.60 -49.62
CA LEU A 5 -39.20 -23.55 -48.65
C LEU A 5 -38.64 -24.22 -47.39
N ILE A 6 -37.32 -24.28 -47.26
CA ILE A 6 -36.65 -24.77 -46.05
C ILE A 6 -36.66 -23.63 -45.03
N LEU A 7 -37.56 -23.74 -44.06
CA LEU A 7 -37.65 -22.85 -42.90
C LEU A 7 -36.49 -23.19 -41.95
N LEU A 8 -35.37 -22.47 -42.08
CA LEU A 8 -34.23 -22.58 -41.19
C LEU A 8 -34.59 -21.91 -39.85
N CYS A 9 -35.03 -22.70 -38.87
CA CYS A 9 -35.13 -22.26 -37.49
C CYS A 9 -33.73 -21.93 -36.95
N CYS A 10 -33.34 -20.65 -37.02
CA CYS A 10 -32.26 -20.09 -36.22
C CYS A 10 -32.66 -20.19 -34.75
N VAL A 11 -32.36 -21.33 -34.12
CA VAL A 11 -32.36 -21.47 -32.66
C VAL A 11 -31.22 -20.60 -32.14
N SER A 12 -31.52 -19.34 -31.86
CA SER A 12 -30.63 -18.44 -31.14
C SER A 12 -30.49 -18.96 -29.72
N VAL A 13 -29.45 -19.76 -29.50
CA VAL A 13 -28.90 -20.05 -28.17
C VAL A 13 -28.31 -18.73 -27.67
N LEU A 14 -29.17 -17.86 -27.13
CA LEU A 14 -28.79 -16.80 -26.22
C LEU A 14 -28.37 -17.48 -24.92
N GLY A 15 -27.19 -18.08 -24.96
CA GLY A 15 -26.53 -18.58 -23.76
C GLY A 15 -26.38 -17.40 -22.81
N CYS A 16 -26.98 -17.50 -21.63
CA CYS A 16 -26.77 -16.59 -20.53
C CYS A 16 -25.29 -16.63 -20.10
N HIS A 17 -24.41 -15.97 -20.86
CA HIS A 17 -23.02 -15.68 -20.50
C HIS A 17 -22.97 -14.53 -19.49
N GLN A 18 -23.76 -14.62 -18.42
CA GLN A 18 -23.73 -13.68 -17.28
C GLN A 18 -22.63 -14.03 -16.25
N GLY A 19 -21.64 -14.84 -16.65
CA GLY A 19 -20.64 -15.42 -15.75
C GLY A 19 -19.44 -14.52 -15.43
N ASP A 20 -18.85 -13.90 -16.45
CA ASP A 20 -17.44 -13.45 -16.44
C ASP A 20 -17.17 -12.01 -16.91
N ASP A 21 -18.20 -11.20 -17.13
CA ASP A 21 -18.04 -9.82 -17.58
C ASP A 21 -17.21 -8.96 -16.61
N GLY A 22 -17.36 -9.17 -15.31
CA GLY A 22 -16.60 -8.47 -14.28
C GLY A 22 -15.11 -8.78 -14.27
N LEU A 23 -14.70 -10.02 -14.57
CA LEU A 23 -13.28 -10.38 -14.66
C LEU A 23 -12.64 -9.84 -15.93
N ALA A 24 -13.34 -9.90 -17.06
CA ALA A 24 -12.88 -9.27 -18.30
C ALA A 24 -12.74 -7.74 -18.12
N ARG A 25 -13.71 -7.12 -17.43
CA ARG A 25 -13.64 -5.69 -17.10
C ARG A 25 -12.50 -5.35 -16.14
N LEU A 26 -12.25 -6.20 -15.13
CA LEU A 26 -11.10 -6.05 -14.24
C LEU A 26 -9.81 -6.08 -15.05
N LYS A 27 -9.65 -7.07 -15.95
CA LYS A 27 -8.48 -7.18 -16.81
C LYS A 27 -8.26 -5.91 -17.64
N ALA A 28 -9.30 -5.40 -18.28
CA ALA A 28 -9.23 -4.17 -19.07
C ALA A 28 -8.83 -2.95 -18.23
N LEU A 29 -9.32 -2.84 -16.98
CA LEU A 29 -8.88 -1.78 -16.06
C LEU A 29 -7.41 -1.93 -15.68
N CYS A 30 -6.96 -3.16 -15.39
CA CYS A 30 -5.56 -3.41 -15.06
C CYS A 30 -4.63 -3.07 -16.23
N GLU A 31 -4.98 -3.44 -17.45
CA GLU A 31 -4.19 -3.15 -18.66
C GLU A 31 -4.14 -1.66 -19.00
N LYS A 32 -5.15 -0.88 -18.58
CA LYS A 32 -5.20 0.56 -18.81
C LYS A 32 -4.10 1.31 -18.05
N ASP A 33 -3.96 1.06 -16.75
CA ASP A 33 -3.08 1.88 -15.89
C ASP A 33 -2.63 1.21 -14.57
N ALA A 34 -2.84 -0.09 -14.36
CA ALA A 34 -2.32 -0.75 -13.16
C ALA A 34 -0.80 -0.96 -13.24
N GLY A 35 -0.15 -0.93 -12.08
CA GLY A 35 1.29 -1.09 -11.95
C GLY A 35 1.95 0.10 -11.28
N VAL A 36 3.27 0.19 -11.45
CA VAL A 36 4.11 1.23 -10.84
C VAL A 36 4.53 2.22 -11.93
N THR A 37 4.45 3.50 -11.62
CA THR A 37 5.03 4.58 -12.42
C THR A 37 5.98 5.38 -11.53
N ILE A 38 7.24 5.49 -11.94
CA ILE A 38 8.26 6.30 -11.27
C ILE A 38 8.61 7.44 -12.23
N HIS A 39 8.26 8.68 -11.87
CA HIS A 39 8.58 9.87 -12.67
C HIS A 39 10.02 10.31 -12.44
N ARG A 40 10.47 10.26 -11.19
CA ARG A 40 11.87 10.47 -10.79
C ARG A 40 12.19 9.69 -9.51
N THR A 41 13.47 9.48 -9.26
CA THR A 41 13.98 9.00 -7.97
C THR A 41 14.52 10.19 -7.17
N VAL A 42 14.52 10.08 -5.85
CA VAL A 42 14.96 11.14 -4.93
C VAL A 42 15.79 10.55 -3.81
N GLU A 43 16.56 11.39 -3.13
CA GLU A 43 17.30 11.00 -1.94
C GLU A 43 16.71 11.67 -0.69
N ALA A 44 16.51 10.90 0.38
CA ALA A 44 16.10 11.40 1.69
C ALA A 44 16.39 10.38 2.81
N ASP A 45 16.61 10.89 4.01
CA ASP A 45 16.82 10.05 5.21
C ASP A 45 15.54 9.41 5.74
N GLY A 46 14.38 9.89 5.31
CA GLY A 46 13.08 9.42 5.79
C GLY A 46 11.92 9.99 4.98
N TYR A 47 10.71 9.61 5.38
CA TYR A 47 9.48 10.03 4.72
C TYR A 47 8.33 10.17 5.74
N TYR A 48 7.28 10.87 5.34
CA TYR A 48 6.03 10.97 6.08
C TYR A 48 5.04 9.90 5.61
N ASP A 49 4.60 9.01 6.50
CA ASP A 49 3.51 8.07 6.22
C ASP A 49 2.16 8.74 6.50
N ALA A 50 1.53 9.22 5.42
CA ALA A 50 0.20 9.81 5.45
C ALA A 50 -0.91 8.75 5.33
N TYR A 51 -0.55 7.50 5.03
CA TYR A 51 -1.49 6.43 4.79
C TYR A 51 -1.83 5.68 6.06
N THR A 52 -0.80 5.19 6.75
CA THR A 52 -0.98 4.40 7.95
C THR A 52 -0.81 5.32 9.14
N ASP A 53 -1.74 5.24 10.09
CA ASP A 53 -1.57 5.78 11.46
C ASP A 53 -0.46 5.01 12.22
N CYS A 54 0.62 4.67 11.53
CA CYS A 54 1.82 4.01 11.95
C CYS A 54 1.68 2.70 12.71
N HIS A 55 0.82 1.81 12.21
CA HIS A 55 0.67 0.48 12.81
C HIS A 55 1.94 -0.38 12.63
N HIS A 56 2.68 -0.16 11.54
CA HIS A 56 3.85 -0.96 11.17
C HIS A 56 5.14 -0.17 10.90
N CYS A 57 5.17 1.17 11.07
CA CYS A 57 6.35 1.92 10.62
C CYS A 57 7.64 1.52 11.32
N TRP A 58 7.62 1.17 12.61
CA TRP A 58 8.86 0.78 13.28
C TRP A 58 9.38 -0.57 12.74
N GLN A 59 8.51 -1.50 12.34
CA GLN A 59 8.92 -2.71 11.63
C GLN A 59 9.50 -2.39 10.26
N ASP A 60 8.88 -1.45 9.55
CA ASP A 60 9.33 -1.04 8.20
C ASP A 60 10.65 -0.27 8.27
N LEU A 61 10.86 0.54 9.32
CA LEU A 61 12.11 1.25 9.58
C LEU A 61 13.26 0.29 9.92
N ILE A 62 12.98 -0.81 10.63
CA ILE A 62 13.97 -1.87 10.91
C ILE A 62 14.41 -2.59 9.63
N LYS A 63 13.47 -2.80 8.69
CA LYS A 63 13.70 -3.55 7.44
C LYS A 63 14.27 -2.69 6.29
N SER A 64 14.40 -1.39 6.50
CA SER A 64 14.83 -0.43 5.49
C SER A 64 16.08 0.32 5.93
N ASP A 65 16.67 1.05 5.01
CA ASP A 65 17.84 1.88 5.27
C ASP A 65 17.48 3.29 5.77
N TYR A 66 16.18 3.64 5.82
CA TYR A 66 15.71 4.93 6.34
C TYR A 66 16.13 5.15 7.78
N GLN A 67 16.39 6.41 8.13
CA GLN A 67 16.70 6.87 9.48
C GLN A 67 15.45 7.24 10.26
N PHE A 68 14.39 7.68 9.58
CA PHE A 68 13.13 7.99 10.24
C PHE A 68 11.89 7.75 9.39
N ILE A 69 10.75 7.60 10.06
CA ILE A 69 9.41 7.70 9.47
C ILE A 69 8.58 8.63 10.36
N GLU A 70 7.91 9.60 9.74
CA GLU A 70 6.97 10.49 10.41
C GLU A 70 5.54 10.04 10.19
N PHE A 71 4.66 10.34 11.13
CA PHE A 71 3.22 10.13 10.96
C PHE A 71 2.45 11.08 11.90
N CYS A 72 1.18 11.32 11.60
CA CYS A 72 0.26 12.01 12.50
C CYS A 72 -0.95 11.12 12.78
N SER A 73 -1.41 11.09 14.03
CA SER A 73 -2.63 10.40 14.43
C SER A 73 -3.57 11.39 15.13
N GLU A 74 -4.76 11.56 14.58
CA GLU A 74 -5.80 12.39 15.21
C GLU A 74 -6.47 11.67 16.39
N LYS A 75 -6.39 10.34 16.42
CA LYS A 75 -7.11 9.51 17.40
C LYS A 75 -6.19 9.11 18.54
N LYS A 76 -6.66 9.31 19.78
CA LYS A 76 -6.08 8.64 20.94
C LYS A 76 -6.41 7.15 20.84
N ARG A 77 -5.39 6.31 20.90
CA ARG A 77 -5.51 4.86 20.74
C ARG A 77 -5.24 4.19 22.07
N ASN A 78 -6.31 3.73 22.72
CA ASN A 78 -6.25 3.03 24.00
C ASN A 78 -5.96 1.53 23.86
N SER A 79 -5.55 1.05 22.68
CA SER A 79 -5.20 -0.35 22.46
C SER A 79 -3.73 -0.60 22.75
N VAL A 80 -3.46 -1.68 23.50
CA VAL A 80 -2.11 -2.18 23.84
C VAL A 80 -1.26 -2.51 22.60
N VAL A 81 -1.89 -2.69 21.45
CA VAL A 81 -1.20 -2.98 20.19
C VAL A 81 -0.45 -1.75 19.68
N TYR A 82 -0.85 -0.54 20.07
CA TYR A 82 -0.18 0.69 19.67
C TYR A 82 0.92 1.05 20.67
N ALA A 83 2.15 1.07 20.17
CA ALA A 83 3.30 1.54 20.94
C ALA A 83 3.18 3.03 21.31
N ILE A 84 2.51 3.82 20.47
CA ILE A 84 2.35 5.27 20.59
C ILE A 84 0.83 5.55 20.71
N PRO A 85 0.30 5.70 21.95
CA PRO A 85 -1.14 5.71 22.18
C PRO A 85 -1.79 7.10 22.07
N ASN A 86 -1.00 8.17 22.08
CA ASN A 86 -1.51 9.54 22.13
C ASN A 86 -1.69 10.12 20.71
N SER A 87 -2.61 11.07 20.58
CA SER A 87 -2.76 11.85 19.35
C SER A 87 -1.65 12.89 19.20
N GLY A 88 -1.38 13.26 17.95
CA GLY A 88 -0.34 14.20 17.55
C GLY A 88 0.53 13.65 16.43
N CYS A 89 1.54 14.43 16.06
CA CYS A 89 2.56 14.05 15.09
C CYS A 89 3.79 13.51 15.80
N TYR A 90 4.40 12.48 15.20
CA TYR A 90 5.52 11.77 15.76
C TYR A 90 6.55 11.44 14.69
N ARG A 91 7.82 11.47 15.07
CA ARG A 91 8.94 10.96 14.30
C ARG A 91 9.47 9.69 14.97
N ILE A 92 9.38 8.56 14.27
CA ILE A 92 10.01 7.31 14.68
C ILE A 92 11.41 7.28 14.10
N LEU A 93 12.42 7.11 14.95
CA LEU A 93 13.82 7.20 14.57
C LEU A 93 14.54 5.88 14.80
N LYS A 94 15.46 5.58 13.89
CA LYS A 94 16.52 4.59 14.08
C LYS A 94 17.68 5.31 14.80
N LYS A 95 17.99 4.88 16.02
CA LYS A 95 19.10 5.46 16.81
C LYS A 95 20.06 4.35 17.25
N ARG A 96 21.34 4.67 17.35
CA ARG A 96 22.32 3.77 17.99
C ARG A 96 21.93 3.56 19.45
N ARG A 97 22.06 2.32 19.94
CA ARG A 97 21.64 1.94 21.30
C ARG A 97 22.36 2.70 22.40
N GLU A 98 23.62 3.07 22.17
CA GLU A 98 24.48 3.78 23.13
C GLU A 98 23.87 5.09 23.65
N ASN A 99 22.94 5.68 22.89
CA ASN A 99 22.31 6.95 23.24
C ASN A 99 21.18 6.83 24.29
N ASN A 100 20.86 5.63 24.79
CA ASN A 100 19.84 5.35 25.83
C ASN A 100 18.42 5.93 25.61
N ASN A 101 18.10 6.45 24.43
CA ASN A 101 16.80 7.05 24.10
C ASN A 101 15.82 6.05 23.46
N CYS A 102 15.91 4.77 23.82
CA CYS A 102 15.10 3.72 23.22
C CYS A 102 13.66 3.74 23.77
N HIS A 103 12.67 3.63 22.89
CA HIS A 103 11.27 3.56 23.28
C HIS A 103 10.96 2.21 23.93
N VAL A 104 10.79 2.19 25.25
CA VAL A 104 10.72 1.00 26.11
C VAL A 104 9.79 -0.10 25.57
N ARG A 105 8.56 0.27 25.16
CA ARG A 105 7.59 -0.72 24.66
C ARG A 105 8.02 -1.36 23.34
N ILE A 106 8.58 -0.57 22.43
CA ILE A 106 9.03 -1.05 21.12
C ILE A 106 10.28 -1.90 21.32
N ASP A 107 11.21 -1.45 22.16
CA ASP A 107 12.45 -2.17 22.45
C ASP A 107 12.18 -3.56 23.04
N LYS A 108 11.23 -3.66 23.98
CA LYS A 108 10.78 -4.95 24.52
C LYS A 108 10.24 -5.87 23.41
N THR A 109 9.42 -5.35 22.51
CA THR A 109 8.90 -6.13 21.38
C THR A 109 10.01 -6.61 20.45
N ILE A 110 10.97 -5.76 20.12
CA ILE A 110 12.13 -6.09 19.28
C ILE A 110 13.00 -7.16 19.96
N ASN A 111 13.27 -7.01 21.26
CA ASN A 111 14.11 -7.94 22.01
C ASN A 111 13.55 -9.36 22.05
N ASN A 112 12.22 -9.50 22.02
CA ASN A 112 11.51 -10.77 21.94
C ASN A 112 11.52 -11.42 20.54
N LYS A 113 12.01 -10.74 19.49
CA LYS A 113 12.13 -11.32 18.16
C LYS A 113 13.47 -12.05 18.02
N ALA A 114 13.40 -13.31 17.56
CA ALA A 114 14.54 -14.20 17.33
C ALA A 114 14.73 -14.51 15.83
N VAL A 115 14.41 -13.54 14.96
CA VAL A 115 14.56 -13.67 13.50
C VAL A 115 15.20 -12.41 12.93
N GLU A 116 15.92 -12.52 11.82
CA GLU A 116 16.39 -11.35 11.08
C GLU A 116 15.23 -10.57 10.44
N PRO A 117 15.35 -9.24 10.25
CA PRO A 117 16.50 -8.38 10.60
C PRO A 117 16.58 -7.95 12.08
N TYR A 118 15.68 -8.42 12.95
CA TYR A 118 15.59 -7.94 14.33
C TYR A 118 16.78 -8.32 15.20
N ILE A 119 17.40 -9.49 14.95
CA ILE A 119 18.60 -9.94 15.67
C ILE A 119 19.75 -8.97 15.41
N SER A 120 20.02 -8.65 14.14
CA SER A 120 21.10 -7.72 13.78
C SER A 120 20.76 -6.29 14.22
N PHE A 121 19.52 -5.85 13.99
CA PHE A 121 19.07 -4.52 14.40
C PHE A 121 19.29 -4.27 15.89
N LYS A 122 18.84 -5.19 16.77
CA LYS A 122 18.90 -4.98 18.22
C LYS A 122 20.30 -5.05 18.82
N LYS A 123 21.34 -5.40 18.05
CA LYS A 123 22.73 -5.32 18.52
C LYS A 123 23.26 -3.89 18.47
N THR A 124 22.84 -3.12 17.48
CA THR A 124 23.44 -1.80 17.17
C THR A 124 22.44 -0.66 17.35
N TYR A 125 21.19 -0.90 17.03
CA TYR A 125 20.15 0.11 16.96
C TYR A 125 18.98 -0.20 17.89
N CYS A 126 18.25 0.86 18.22
CA CYS A 126 16.92 0.80 18.79
C CYS A 126 16.02 1.82 18.11
N ILE A 127 14.73 1.77 18.46
CA ILE A 127 13.73 2.72 17.96
C ILE A 127 13.51 3.79 19.01
N ALA A 128 13.72 5.05 18.65
CA ALA A 128 13.30 6.20 19.43
C ALA A 128 12.00 6.78 18.84
N VAL A 129 11.22 7.46 19.68
CA VAL A 129 9.98 8.12 19.28
C VAL A 129 10.01 9.55 19.82
N GLU A 130 9.95 10.52 18.92
CA GLU A 130 9.92 11.93 19.24
C GLU A 130 8.57 12.51 18.84
N LYS A 131 7.97 13.33 19.71
CA LYS A 131 6.78 14.10 19.35
C LYS A 131 7.23 15.34 18.58
N ILE A 132 6.61 15.59 17.44
CA ILE A 132 6.89 16.75 16.59
C ILE A 132 5.63 17.61 16.45
N GLU A 133 5.79 18.88 16.11
CA GLU A 133 4.66 19.80 15.92
C GLU A 133 3.87 19.45 14.65
N LYS A 134 4.58 19.18 13.56
CA LYS A 134 4.03 18.82 12.24
C LYS A 134 5.07 17.98 11.47
N PRO A 135 4.67 17.26 10.40
CA PRO A 135 5.62 16.58 9.53
C PRO A 135 6.62 17.56 8.92
N GLU A 136 7.89 17.15 8.88
CA GLU A 136 9.01 17.89 8.29
C GLU A 136 9.63 17.12 7.13
N ALA A 137 9.27 15.84 6.93
CA ALA A 137 9.76 15.05 5.81
C ALA A 137 9.38 15.70 4.47
N GLN A 138 10.36 15.81 3.57
CA GLN A 138 10.13 16.37 2.25
C GLN A 138 9.17 15.51 1.42
N TYR A 139 9.18 14.19 1.61
CA TYR A 139 8.38 13.28 0.82
C TYR A 139 7.32 12.59 1.68
N SER A 140 6.09 12.51 1.18
CA SER A 140 5.00 11.76 1.79
C SER A 140 4.66 10.51 1.01
N TYR A 141 4.20 9.51 1.74
CA TYR A 141 3.62 8.28 1.24
C TYR A 141 2.12 8.31 1.54
N ASP A 142 1.32 8.49 0.49
CA ASP A 142 -0.12 8.72 0.56
C ASP A 142 -0.91 7.60 -0.12
N SER A 143 -2.19 7.51 0.18
CA SER A 143 -3.10 6.61 -0.54
C SER A 143 -4.47 7.21 -0.78
N ASN A 144 -5.12 6.76 -1.84
CA ASN A 144 -6.52 7.01 -2.14
C ASN A 144 -7.18 5.70 -2.60
N SER A 145 -8.44 5.51 -2.26
CA SER A 145 -9.23 4.36 -2.72
C SER A 145 -10.60 4.82 -3.17
N LYS A 146 -10.98 4.42 -4.38
CA LYS A 146 -12.34 4.63 -4.92
C LYS A 146 -13.00 3.29 -5.17
N ALA A 147 -14.19 3.09 -4.63
CA ALA A 147 -15.03 1.94 -4.93
C ALA A 147 -16.24 2.36 -5.77
N TRP A 148 -16.71 1.48 -6.65
CA TRP A 148 -17.96 1.67 -7.39
C TRP A 148 -18.61 0.33 -7.70
N PHE A 149 -19.92 0.35 -7.84
CA PHE A 149 -20.69 -0.84 -8.17
C PHE A 149 -20.78 -1.07 -9.68
N TYR A 150 -20.96 -2.33 -10.06
CA TYR A 150 -21.14 -2.76 -11.45
C TYR A 150 -22.33 -3.72 -11.61
N GLY A 151 -23.02 -3.65 -12.75
CA GLY A 151 -24.23 -4.42 -13.02
C GLY A 151 -25.37 -4.08 -12.06
N ASN A 152 -26.01 -5.12 -11.49
CA ASN A 152 -27.15 -5.01 -10.58
C ASN A 152 -26.80 -4.49 -9.16
N ARG A 153 -25.72 -3.71 -9.02
CA ARG A 153 -25.20 -3.19 -7.75
C ARG A 153 -24.76 -4.24 -6.73
N ILE A 154 -24.60 -5.50 -7.16
CA ILE A 154 -24.12 -6.59 -6.29
C ILE A 154 -22.60 -6.64 -6.31
N SER A 155 -21.98 -6.35 -7.45
CA SER A 155 -20.53 -6.46 -7.61
C SER A 155 -19.84 -5.11 -7.42
N GLU A 156 -18.68 -5.12 -6.76
CA GLU A 156 -17.88 -3.93 -6.45
C GLU A 156 -16.55 -4.00 -7.20
N PHE A 157 -16.17 -2.89 -7.82
CA PHE A 157 -14.79 -2.61 -8.19
C PHE A 157 -14.18 -1.64 -7.21
N ARG A 158 -12.88 -1.79 -6.98
CA ARG A 158 -12.08 -0.86 -6.20
C ARG A 158 -10.82 -0.52 -6.96
N ARG A 159 -10.52 0.78 -7.06
CA ARG A 159 -9.22 1.31 -7.48
C ARG A 159 -8.51 1.83 -6.25
N SER A 160 -7.36 1.25 -5.95
CA SER A 160 -6.45 1.75 -4.92
C SER A 160 -5.26 2.39 -5.60
N GLU A 161 -4.98 3.62 -5.22
CA GLU A 161 -3.82 4.38 -5.66
C GLU A 161 -2.99 4.72 -4.44
N VAL A 162 -1.69 4.54 -4.56
CA VAL A 162 -0.70 4.87 -3.55
C VAL A 162 0.36 5.70 -4.25
N TYR A 163 0.85 6.78 -3.65
CA TYR A 163 1.82 7.64 -4.31
C TYR A 163 2.83 8.23 -3.34
N ILE A 164 4.00 8.54 -3.90
CA ILE A 164 5.02 9.36 -3.25
C ILE A 164 4.84 10.78 -3.77
N LYS A 165 4.64 11.72 -2.85
CA LYS A 165 4.46 13.14 -3.16
C LYS A 165 5.60 13.96 -2.54
N ASP A 166 6.06 14.96 -3.28
CA ASP A 166 6.95 16.00 -2.77
C ASP A 166 6.10 17.07 -2.07
N ASN A 167 6.30 17.21 -0.77
CA ASN A 167 5.52 18.12 0.08
C ASN A 167 5.83 19.60 -0.20
N LEU A 168 7.00 19.92 -0.77
CA LEU A 168 7.38 21.29 -1.04
C LEU A 168 6.60 21.88 -2.22
N ASN A 169 6.50 21.12 -3.32
CA ASN A 169 5.89 21.59 -4.57
C ASN A 169 4.57 20.87 -4.91
N SER A 170 4.14 19.92 -4.08
CA SER A 170 2.96 19.08 -4.30
C SER A 170 2.99 18.17 -5.54
N GLU A 171 4.18 17.86 -6.06
CA GLU A 171 4.37 16.98 -7.21
C GLU A 171 4.26 15.49 -6.83
N ILE A 172 3.59 14.68 -7.66
CA ILE A 172 3.62 13.22 -7.52
C ILE A 172 4.89 12.69 -8.19
N ILE A 173 5.79 12.11 -7.39
CA ILE A 173 7.07 11.57 -7.84
C ILE A 173 6.91 10.14 -8.37
N SER A 174 6.07 9.35 -7.71
CA SER A 174 5.77 7.99 -8.14
C SER A 174 4.39 7.57 -7.68
N LYS A 175 3.81 6.61 -8.36
CA LYS A 175 2.51 6.03 -7.99
C LYS A 175 2.45 4.55 -8.28
N TYR A 176 1.63 3.87 -7.49
CA TYR A 176 1.20 2.51 -7.70
C TYR A 176 -0.32 2.48 -7.78
N ILE A 177 -0.85 1.93 -8.86
CA ILE A 177 -2.29 1.75 -9.07
C ILE A 177 -2.60 0.26 -9.08
N SER A 178 -3.63 -0.14 -8.34
CA SER A 178 -4.17 -1.48 -8.40
C SER A 178 -5.69 -1.47 -8.44
N TYR A 179 -6.25 -2.47 -9.10
CA TYR A 179 -7.69 -2.71 -9.11
C TYR A 179 -8.01 -4.03 -8.45
N SER A 180 -9.18 -4.08 -7.83
CA SER A 180 -9.81 -5.32 -7.43
C SER A 180 -11.29 -5.33 -7.78
N TYR A 181 -11.82 -6.54 -7.94
CA TYR A 181 -13.21 -6.83 -8.25
C TYR A 181 -13.74 -7.86 -7.27
N ASN A 182 -14.89 -7.60 -6.67
CA ASN A 182 -15.60 -8.53 -5.82
C ASN A 182 -17.01 -8.77 -6.38
N LYS A 183 -17.29 -9.99 -6.84
CA LYS A 183 -18.58 -10.36 -7.43
C LYS A 183 -19.73 -10.18 -6.44
N LYS A 184 -19.51 -10.52 -5.17
CA LYS A 184 -20.48 -10.43 -4.08
C LYS A 184 -19.78 -10.07 -2.77
N PRO A 185 -19.56 -8.78 -2.47
CA PRO A 185 -18.96 -8.33 -1.21
C PRO A 185 -19.63 -8.97 0.01
N GLY A 186 -18.83 -9.38 0.99
CA GLY A 186 -19.29 -10.13 2.17
C GLY A 186 -19.47 -11.63 1.96
N HIS A 187 -19.48 -12.12 0.71
CA HIS A 187 -19.67 -13.55 0.40
C HIS A 187 -18.56 -14.15 -0.48
N SER A 188 -17.82 -13.32 -1.22
CA SER A 188 -16.68 -13.74 -2.01
C SER A 188 -15.43 -12.92 -1.71
N SER A 189 -14.27 -13.53 -1.96
CA SER A 189 -12.98 -12.84 -1.90
C SER A 189 -12.78 -11.97 -3.15
N PRO A 190 -12.24 -10.75 -3.01
CA PRO A 190 -11.90 -9.93 -4.16
C PRO A 190 -10.80 -10.58 -5.01
N LYS A 191 -10.87 -10.38 -6.33
CA LYS A 191 -9.81 -10.70 -7.29
C LYS A 191 -9.09 -9.41 -7.66
N SER A 192 -7.77 -9.40 -7.61
CA SER A 192 -6.93 -8.24 -7.93
C SER A 192 -6.18 -8.42 -9.24
N CYS A 193 -5.61 -7.34 -9.79
CA CYS A 193 -4.79 -7.39 -11.01
C CYS A 193 -3.70 -8.47 -10.97
N ASN A 194 -2.94 -8.55 -9.87
CA ASN A 194 -1.85 -9.52 -9.72
C ASN A 194 -2.34 -10.98 -9.55
N ALA A 195 -3.61 -11.17 -9.18
CA ALA A 195 -4.22 -12.50 -9.07
C ALA A 195 -4.72 -13.02 -10.43
N ILE A 196 -5.10 -12.12 -11.35
CA ILE A 196 -5.53 -12.47 -12.69
C ILE A 196 -4.35 -12.60 -13.66
N GLU A 197 -3.34 -11.74 -13.54
CA GLU A 197 -2.14 -11.77 -14.38
C GLU A 197 -0.90 -11.43 -13.56
N LYS A 198 0.10 -12.33 -13.56
CA LYS A 198 1.34 -12.18 -12.78
C LYS A 198 2.20 -10.98 -13.18
N LYS A 199 1.95 -10.37 -14.36
CA LYS A 199 2.69 -9.20 -14.86
C LYS A 199 2.45 -7.95 -14.00
N PHE A 200 1.31 -7.86 -13.32
CA PHE A 200 1.02 -6.75 -12.43
C PHE A 200 1.64 -7.01 -11.05
N PRO A 201 2.51 -6.11 -10.56
CA PRO A 201 3.07 -6.28 -9.23
C PRO A 201 1.97 -6.15 -8.18
N SER A 202 2.08 -6.94 -7.11
CA SER A 202 1.38 -6.63 -5.86
C SER A 202 1.97 -5.39 -5.19
N TYR A 203 1.26 -4.82 -4.23
CA TYR A 203 1.78 -3.72 -3.41
C TYR A 203 3.12 -4.07 -2.75
N ALA A 204 3.24 -5.26 -2.16
CA ALA A 204 4.46 -5.71 -1.49
C ALA A 204 5.65 -5.86 -2.46
N THR A 205 5.39 -6.29 -3.70
CA THR A 205 6.44 -6.44 -4.73
C THR A 205 6.76 -5.15 -5.46
N ALA A 206 5.81 -4.20 -5.49
CA ALA A 206 6.01 -2.88 -6.10
C ALA A 206 7.10 -2.07 -5.37
N LYS A 207 7.24 -2.27 -4.05
CA LYS A 207 8.25 -1.60 -3.20
C LYS A 207 8.35 -0.10 -3.47
N LEU A 208 7.20 0.57 -3.64
CA LEU A 208 7.10 1.94 -4.17
C LEU A 208 8.03 2.92 -3.44
N ILE A 209 8.05 2.86 -2.10
CA ILE A 209 8.89 3.75 -1.28
C ILE A 209 10.38 3.49 -1.60
N GLN A 210 10.84 2.23 -1.54
CA GLN A 210 12.24 1.86 -1.77
C GLN A 210 12.69 2.03 -3.23
N SER A 211 11.77 1.96 -4.20
CA SER A 211 12.08 2.20 -5.61
C SER A 211 12.17 3.68 -5.95
N THR A 212 11.65 4.55 -5.10
CA THR A 212 11.51 5.99 -5.38
C THR A 212 12.41 6.84 -4.50
N ILE A 213 12.46 6.56 -3.21
CA ILE A 213 13.28 7.29 -2.23
C ILE A 213 14.50 6.43 -1.90
N HIS A 214 15.68 6.99 -2.13
CA HIS A 214 16.96 6.36 -1.81
C HIS A 214 17.59 7.07 -0.62
N ILE A 215 18.42 6.36 0.15
CA ILE A 215 19.13 6.96 1.28
C ILE A 215 20.35 7.71 0.77
N ILE A 216 20.57 8.91 1.33
CA ILE A 216 21.81 9.65 1.14
C ILE A 216 22.92 8.83 1.78
N LYS A 217 23.79 8.22 0.96
CA LYS A 217 25.00 7.58 1.49
C LYS A 217 25.96 8.69 1.87
N GLU A 218 26.28 8.82 3.15
CA GLU A 218 27.39 9.67 3.61
C GLU A 218 28.63 9.29 2.78
N LYS A 219 29.18 10.28 2.06
CA LYS A 219 30.38 10.14 1.22
C LYS A 219 31.64 10.20 2.06
#